data_AF-A0A5H2WVR1-F1
#
_entry.id   AF-A0A5H2WVR1-F1
#
_cell.length_a   1.000
_cell.length_b   1.000
_cell.length_c   1.000
_cell.angle_alpha   90.00
_cell.angle_beta   90.00
_cell.angle_gamma   90.00
#
_symmetry.space_group_name_H-M   'P 1'
#
loop_
_entity.id
_entity.type
_entity.pdbx_description
1 polymer ?
#
loop_
_entity_poly.entity_id
_entity_poly.type
_entity_poly.pdbx_seq_one_letter_code
_entity_poly.pdbx_strand_id
1 'polypeptide(L)'
;GKILNVFMTFGWSYMDVFLMIIGIGLSSLFGQVQSSLELAKGQMMPEAYWTRTRLQYRLICDLIEQVDSAVSGITMLSFANNLFFVCIQLLRSINKMASTSHFIYFYASLSFLLGRTLAVSLYLSEVNERSREPLGVIKHVPKEVYCAEVDRFGHEIAVDNVALTGLQYFNVTRGLILTVAGTIVTYEL
;
A
#
# COMPACT_ATOMS: atom_id res chain seq x y z
N GLY A 1 -16.82 -7.14 28.75
CA GLY A 1 -17.62 -8.33 28.39
C GLY A 1 -16.90 -9.12 27.31
N LYS A 2 -16.68 -10.42 27.51
CA LYS A 2 -15.86 -11.28 26.62
C LYS A 2 -16.38 -11.31 25.17
N ILE A 3 -17.71 -11.25 25.00
CA ILE A 3 -18.39 -11.21 23.69
C ILE A 3 -18.09 -9.92 22.91
N LEU A 4 -18.13 -8.76 23.60
CA LEU A 4 -17.79 -7.46 23.00
C LEU A 4 -16.34 -7.45 22.47
N ASN A 5 -15.41 -8.07 23.23
CA ASN A 5 -14.00 -8.16 22.85
C ASN A 5 -13.81 -9.03 21.59
N VAL A 6 -14.60 -10.11 21.44
CA VAL A 6 -14.57 -10.94 20.22
C VAL A 6 -15.11 -10.15 19.03
N PHE A 7 -16.25 -9.47 19.17
CA PHE A 7 -16.81 -8.63 18.09
C PHE A 7 -15.87 -7.50 17.67
N MET A 8 -15.18 -6.88 18.62
CA MET A 8 -14.16 -5.86 18.33
C MET A 8 -12.99 -6.44 17.53
N THR A 9 -12.46 -7.60 17.92
CA THR A 9 -11.39 -8.28 17.17
C THR A 9 -11.81 -8.64 15.75
N PHE A 10 -13.04 -9.16 15.57
CA PHE A 10 -13.59 -9.45 14.24
C PHE A 10 -13.77 -8.18 13.41
N GLY A 11 -14.28 -7.10 14.00
CA GLY A 11 -14.44 -5.81 13.33
C GLY A 11 -13.10 -5.25 12.84
N TRP A 12 -12.04 -5.37 13.63
CA TRP A 12 -10.71 -4.91 13.24
C TRP A 12 -10.11 -5.73 12.10
N SER A 13 -10.22 -7.06 12.17
CA SER A 13 -9.76 -7.92 11.08
C SER A 13 -10.55 -7.70 9.80
N TYR A 14 -11.84 -7.41 9.90
CA TYR A 14 -12.66 -7.04 8.74
C TYR A 14 -12.19 -5.73 8.10
N MET A 15 -11.88 -4.69 8.89
CA MET A 15 -11.33 -3.43 8.36
C MET A 15 -10.03 -3.66 7.59
N ASP A 16 -9.12 -4.49 8.11
CA ASP A 16 -7.87 -4.80 7.42
C ASP A 16 -8.14 -5.52 6.10
N VAL A 17 -9.03 -6.52 6.08
CA VAL A 17 -9.40 -7.25 4.85
C VAL A 17 -10.06 -6.33 3.83
N PHE A 18 -10.95 -5.46 4.28
CA PHE A 18 -11.59 -4.46 3.42
C PHE A 18 -10.57 -3.54 2.76
N LEU A 19 -9.62 -3.00 3.54
CA LEU A 19 -8.53 -2.18 3.02
C LEU A 19 -7.64 -2.96 2.05
N MET A 20 -7.30 -4.22 2.36
CA MET A 20 -6.52 -5.08 1.46
C MET A 20 -7.21 -5.26 0.10
N ILE A 21 -8.52 -5.50 0.08
CA ILE A 21 -9.30 -5.64 -1.18
C ILE A 21 -9.26 -4.34 -1.99
N ILE A 22 -9.38 -3.17 -1.33
CA ILE A 22 -9.24 -1.88 -1.99
C ILE A 22 -7.83 -1.73 -2.59
N GLY A 23 -6.79 -2.00 -1.81
CA GLY A 23 -5.40 -1.92 -2.27
C GLY A 23 -5.14 -2.80 -3.49
N ILE A 24 -5.64 -4.05 -3.48
CA ILE A 24 -5.56 -4.97 -4.62
C ILE A 24 -6.29 -4.39 -5.84
N GLY A 25 -7.52 -3.93 -5.65
CA GLY A 25 -8.34 -3.36 -6.72
C GLY A 25 -7.66 -2.17 -7.40
N LEU A 26 -7.21 -1.18 -6.61
CA LEU A 26 -6.54 0.01 -7.12
C LEU A 26 -5.19 -0.31 -7.79
N SER A 27 -4.38 -1.19 -7.17
CA SER A 27 -3.12 -1.63 -7.76
C SER A 27 -3.32 -2.35 -9.10
N SER A 28 -4.40 -3.12 -9.23
CA SER A 28 -4.71 -3.81 -10.48
C SER A 28 -5.00 -2.86 -11.65
N LEU A 29 -5.55 -1.66 -11.39
CA LEU A 29 -5.80 -0.66 -12.43
C LEU A 29 -4.49 -0.14 -13.02
N PHE A 30 -3.49 0.17 -12.19
CA PHE A 30 -2.15 0.50 -12.68
C PHE A 30 -1.48 -0.67 -13.39
N GLY A 31 -1.70 -1.91 -12.90
CA GLY A 31 -1.24 -3.11 -13.59
C GLY A 31 -1.75 -3.24 -15.02
N GLN A 32 -2.98 -2.79 -15.30
CA GLN A 32 -3.53 -2.76 -16.66
C GLN A 32 -2.83 -1.70 -17.54
N VAL A 33 -2.56 -0.51 -17.01
CA VAL A 33 -1.80 0.53 -17.73
C VAL A 33 -0.38 0.04 -18.05
N GLN A 34 0.29 -0.54 -17.06
CA GLN A 34 1.63 -1.12 -17.23
C GLN A 34 1.63 -2.23 -18.29
N SER A 35 0.66 -3.14 -18.25
CA SER A 35 0.55 -4.22 -19.25
C SER A 35 0.33 -3.67 -20.66
N SER A 36 -0.48 -2.62 -20.82
CA SER A 36 -0.68 -1.96 -22.12
C SER A 36 0.61 -1.34 -22.64
N LEU A 37 1.41 -0.73 -21.76
CA LEU A 37 2.68 -0.11 -22.12
C LEU A 37 3.76 -1.13 -22.49
N GLU A 38 3.82 -2.26 -21.77
CA GLU A 38 4.76 -3.35 -22.12
C GLU A 38 4.44 -3.95 -23.50
N LEU A 39 3.17 -4.03 -23.90
CA LEU A 39 2.79 -4.46 -25.26
C LEU A 39 3.21 -3.46 -26.34
N ALA A 40 3.21 -2.17 -26.01
CA ALA A 40 3.65 -1.09 -26.91
C ALA A 40 5.18 -0.94 -26.96
N LYS A 41 5.92 -1.60 -26.06
CA LYS A 41 7.37 -1.48 -25.95
C LYS A 41 8.07 -1.95 -27.22
N GLY A 42 8.98 -1.13 -27.73
CA GLY A 42 9.71 -1.39 -28.98
C GLY A 42 8.89 -1.18 -30.25
N GLN A 43 7.62 -0.77 -30.13
CA GLN A 43 6.78 -0.42 -31.28
C GLN A 43 6.76 1.09 -31.52
N MET A 44 6.56 1.48 -32.78
CA MET A 44 6.38 2.88 -33.19
C MET A 44 4.94 3.31 -32.88
N MET A 45 4.68 3.77 -31.64
CA MET A 45 3.34 4.20 -31.26
C MET A 45 3.07 5.66 -31.61
N PRO A 46 1.89 6.00 -32.17
CA PRO A 46 1.53 7.38 -32.47
C PRO A 46 1.26 8.20 -31.20
N GLU A 47 1.37 9.53 -31.29
CA GLU A 47 1.08 10.46 -30.17
C GLU A 47 -0.31 10.26 -29.54
N ALA A 48 -1.31 9.90 -30.36
CA ALA A 48 -2.67 9.62 -29.90
C ALA A 48 -2.73 8.45 -28.88
N TYR A 49 -1.85 7.46 -29.03
CA TYR A 49 -1.74 6.37 -28.05
C TYR A 49 -1.23 6.89 -26.71
N TRP A 50 -0.14 7.65 -26.71
CA TRP A 50 0.45 8.22 -25.50
C TRP A 50 -0.51 9.15 -24.77
N THR A 51 -1.22 9.99 -25.52
CA THR A 51 -2.27 10.86 -24.99
C THR A 51 -3.35 10.05 -24.27
N ARG A 52 -3.84 8.98 -24.91
CA ARG A 52 -4.89 8.11 -24.34
C ARG A 52 -4.41 7.39 -23.09
N THR A 53 -3.21 6.83 -23.12
CA THR A 53 -2.65 6.08 -21.99
C THR A 53 -2.38 7.01 -20.79
N ARG A 54 -1.87 8.22 -21.03
CA ARG A 54 -1.71 9.24 -19.99
C ARG A 54 -3.05 9.66 -19.38
N LEU A 55 -4.07 9.89 -20.21
CA LEU A 55 -5.42 10.20 -19.72
C LEU A 55 -5.99 9.07 -18.85
N GLN A 56 -5.81 7.82 -19.27
CA GLN A 56 -6.24 6.67 -18.48
C GLN A 56 -5.51 6.59 -17.13
N TYR A 57 -4.20 6.84 -17.11
CA TYR A 57 -3.42 6.93 -15.87
C TYR A 57 -3.96 8.03 -14.94
N ARG A 58 -4.20 9.23 -15.48
CA ARG A 58 -4.73 10.37 -14.71
C ARG A 58 -6.09 10.04 -14.08
N LEU A 59 -6.99 9.42 -14.84
CA LEU A 59 -8.30 8.99 -14.33
C LEU A 59 -8.18 7.99 -13.17
N ILE A 60 -7.18 7.11 -13.19
CA ILE A 60 -6.90 6.18 -12.09
C ILE A 60 -6.38 6.96 -10.87
N CYS A 61 -5.50 7.94 -11.06
CA CYS A 61 -5.01 8.79 -9.97
C CYS A 61 -6.16 9.56 -9.31
N ASP A 62 -7.02 10.21 -10.10
CA ASP A 62 -8.17 10.95 -9.59
C ASP A 62 -9.18 10.03 -8.88
N LEU A 63 -9.31 8.76 -9.32
CA LEU A 63 -10.10 7.75 -8.61
C LEU A 63 -9.47 7.38 -7.26
N ILE A 64 -8.14 7.20 -7.21
CA ILE A 64 -7.44 6.87 -5.97
C ILE A 64 -7.57 8.00 -4.96
N GLU A 65 -7.48 9.26 -5.38
CA GLU A 65 -7.70 10.42 -4.50
C GLU A 65 -9.11 10.41 -3.89
N GLN A 66 -10.13 10.09 -4.69
CA GLN A 66 -11.51 9.98 -4.20
C GLN A 66 -11.70 8.81 -3.23
N VAL A 67 -11.11 7.65 -3.54
CA VAL A 67 -11.16 6.48 -2.65
C VAL A 67 -10.41 6.77 -1.35
N ASP A 68 -9.24 7.40 -1.43
CA ASP A 68 -8.46 7.80 -0.26
C ASP A 68 -9.26 8.73 0.64
N SER A 69 -9.89 9.76 0.07
CA SER A 69 -10.75 10.67 0.82
C SER A 69 -11.84 9.93 1.61
N ALA A 70 -12.46 8.90 1.01
CA ALA A 70 -13.51 8.10 1.64
C ALA A 70 -12.98 7.13 2.71
N VAL A 71 -11.80 6.54 2.53
CA VAL A 71 -11.29 5.46 3.40
C VAL A 71 -10.14 5.85 4.31
N SER A 72 -9.58 7.05 4.18
CA SER A 72 -8.40 7.51 4.93
C SER A 72 -8.56 7.45 6.46
N GLY A 73 -9.78 7.66 6.96
CA GLY A 73 -10.10 7.47 8.38
C GLY A 73 -10.06 6.00 8.82
N ILE A 74 -10.54 5.09 7.97
CA ILE A 74 -10.47 3.65 8.19
C ILE A 74 -9.01 3.19 8.11
N THR A 75 -8.23 3.71 7.15
CA THR A 75 -6.79 3.47 7.03
C THR A 75 -6.05 3.89 8.30
N MET A 76 -6.27 5.12 8.78
CA MET A 76 -5.68 5.60 10.03
C MET A 76 -6.01 4.67 11.20
N LEU A 77 -7.29 4.33 11.37
CA LEU A 77 -7.73 3.48 12.46
C LEU A 77 -7.15 2.06 12.39
N SER A 78 -7.06 1.48 11.20
CA SER A 78 -6.41 0.18 10.97
C SER A 78 -4.94 0.20 11.41
N PHE A 79 -4.16 1.17 10.94
CA PHE A 79 -2.75 1.29 11.28
C PHE A 79 -2.53 1.56 12.76
N ALA A 80 -3.32 2.47 13.36
CA ALA A 80 -3.23 2.78 14.79
C ALA A 80 -3.54 1.55 15.66
N ASN A 81 -4.61 0.80 15.33
CA ASN A 81 -4.95 -0.42 16.07
C ASN A 81 -3.87 -1.49 15.93
N ASN A 82 -3.43 -1.76 14.70
CA ASN A 82 -2.41 -2.76 14.43
C ASN A 82 -1.10 -2.43 15.17
N LEU A 83 -0.63 -1.19 15.11
CA LEU A 83 0.55 -0.74 15.83
C LEU A 83 0.37 -0.86 17.35
N PHE A 84 -0.75 -0.41 17.89
CA PHE A 84 -1.05 -0.51 19.33
C PHE A 84 -0.98 -1.95 19.84
N PHE A 85 -1.58 -2.90 19.13
CA PHE A 85 -1.55 -4.32 19.52
C PHE A 85 -0.16 -4.93 19.38
N VAL A 86 0.59 -4.59 18.33
CA VAL A 86 1.98 -5.04 18.16
C VAL A 86 2.84 -4.53 19.33
N CYS A 87 2.80 -3.24 19.63
CA CYS A 87 3.58 -2.66 20.74
C CYS A 87 3.21 -3.28 22.10
N ILE A 88 1.92 -3.45 22.42
CA ILE A 88 1.52 -4.11 23.68
C ILE A 88 2.00 -5.55 23.73
N GLN A 89 1.93 -6.28 22.62
CA GLN A 89 2.38 -7.66 22.59
C GLN A 89 3.91 -7.72 22.79
N LEU A 90 4.69 -6.83 22.17
CA LEU A 90 6.14 -6.72 22.37
C LEU A 90 6.51 -6.33 23.81
N LEU A 91 5.81 -5.36 24.41
CA LEU A 91 5.99 -5.04 25.82
C LEU A 91 5.72 -6.25 26.73
N ARG A 92 4.72 -7.07 26.38
CA ARG A 92 4.42 -8.30 27.11
C ARG A 92 5.49 -9.38 26.94
N SER A 93 6.21 -9.46 25.81
CA SER A 93 7.32 -10.43 25.67
C SER A 93 8.46 -10.24 26.65
N ILE A 94 8.61 -9.03 27.23
CA ILE A 94 9.64 -8.75 28.22
C ILE A 94 9.37 -9.49 29.55
N ASN A 95 8.10 -9.81 29.83
CA ASN A 95 7.71 -10.48 31.07
C ASN A 95 7.95 -11.99 30.99
N LYS A 96 8.34 -12.60 32.13
CA LYS A 96 8.50 -14.05 32.23
C LYS A 96 7.16 -14.75 32.00
N MET A 97 7.15 -15.72 31.08
CA MET A 97 5.97 -16.52 30.79
C MET A 97 5.86 -17.70 31.76
N ALA A 98 4.68 -17.90 32.34
CA ALA A 98 4.47 -18.85 33.43
C ALA A 98 4.44 -20.33 32.99
N SER A 99 4.19 -20.62 31.71
CA SER A 99 4.10 -21.98 31.17
C SER A 99 4.38 -22.02 29.66
N THR A 100 4.84 -23.17 29.16
CA THR A 100 5.06 -23.46 27.74
C THR A 100 3.81 -23.18 26.88
N SER A 101 2.60 -23.43 27.39
CA SER A 101 1.36 -23.12 26.65
C SER A 101 1.17 -21.62 26.44
N HIS A 102 1.50 -20.80 27.45
CA HIS A 102 1.47 -19.34 27.31
C HIS A 102 2.54 -18.85 26.33
N PHE A 103 3.71 -19.50 26.30
CA PHE A 103 4.76 -19.22 25.34
C PHE A 103 4.31 -19.44 23.89
N ILE A 104 3.79 -20.64 23.58
CA ILE A 104 3.33 -20.95 22.22
C ILE A 104 2.21 -19.99 21.79
N TYR A 105 1.22 -19.77 22.66
CA TYR A 105 0.12 -18.85 22.37
C TYR A 105 0.61 -17.43 22.11
N PHE A 106 1.55 -16.96 22.92
CA PHE A 106 2.10 -15.61 22.79
C PHE A 106 2.76 -15.40 21.42
N TYR A 107 3.66 -16.29 21.00
CA TYR A 107 4.37 -16.14 19.72
C TYR A 107 3.45 -16.39 18.52
N ALA A 108 2.50 -17.32 18.62
CA ALA A 108 1.48 -17.49 17.57
C ALA A 108 0.63 -16.22 17.40
N SER A 109 0.19 -15.61 18.51
CA SER A 109 -0.58 -14.36 18.50
C SER A 109 0.26 -13.20 17.97
N LEU A 110 1.53 -13.09 18.37
CA LEU A 110 2.43 -12.04 17.90
C LEU A 110 2.67 -12.17 16.38
N SER A 111 2.97 -13.38 15.90
CA SER A 111 3.15 -13.64 14.47
C SER A 111 1.89 -13.34 13.67
N PHE A 112 0.71 -13.65 14.20
CA PHE A 112 -0.56 -13.29 13.57
C PHE A 112 -0.75 -11.77 13.48
N LEU A 113 -0.48 -11.03 14.56
CA LEU A 113 -0.57 -9.57 14.60
C LEU A 113 0.43 -8.89 13.66
N LEU A 114 1.66 -9.39 13.59
CA LEU A 114 2.66 -8.91 12.64
C LEU A 114 2.24 -9.24 11.20
N GLY A 115 1.79 -10.47 10.96
CA GLY A 115 1.34 -10.92 9.64
C GLY A 115 0.20 -10.07 9.08
N ARG A 116 -0.85 -9.79 9.88
CA ARG A 116 -1.96 -8.91 9.44
C ARG A 116 -1.50 -7.48 9.19
N THR A 117 -0.64 -6.94 10.05
CA THR A 117 -0.14 -5.55 9.95
C THR A 117 0.69 -5.40 8.69
N LEU A 118 1.57 -6.37 8.42
CA LEU A 118 2.36 -6.40 7.19
C LEU A 118 1.48 -6.59 5.96
N ALA A 119 0.50 -7.50 6.00
CA ALA A 119 -0.38 -7.76 4.87
C ALA A 119 -1.15 -6.51 4.44
N VAL A 120 -1.87 -5.85 5.38
CA VAL A 120 -2.60 -4.60 5.05
C VAL A 120 -1.65 -3.52 4.54
N SER A 121 -0.49 -3.38 5.16
CA SER A 121 0.48 -2.37 4.75
C SER A 121 1.03 -2.63 3.35
N LEU A 122 1.37 -3.89 3.03
CA LEU A 122 1.90 -4.27 1.73
C LEU A 122 0.89 -4.03 0.62
N TYR A 123 -0.35 -4.49 0.78
CA TYR A 123 -1.39 -4.32 -0.25
C TYR A 123 -1.78 -2.84 -0.48
N LEU A 124 -1.79 -2.01 0.57
CA LEU A 124 -2.02 -0.57 0.37
C LEU A 124 -0.80 0.11 -0.24
N SER A 125 0.42 -0.25 0.17
CA SER A 125 1.66 0.31 -0.39
C SER A 125 1.91 -0.09 -1.85
N GLU A 126 1.34 -1.22 -2.28
CA GLU A 126 1.43 -1.68 -3.67
C GLU A 126 0.80 -0.67 -4.63
N VAL A 127 -0.21 0.10 -4.20
CA VAL A 127 -0.82 1.17 -5.00
C VAL A 127 0.23 2.21 -5.38
N ASN A 128 1.05 2.62 -4.41
CA ASN A 128 2.13 3.59 -4.63
C ASN A 128 3.22 3.02 -5.54
N GLU A 129 3.63 1.78 -5.31
CA GLU A 129 4.67 1.13 -6.14
C GLU A 129 4.19 0.99 -7.60
N ARG A 130 2.98 0.46 -7.82
CA ARG A 130 2.44 0.26 -9.17
C ARG A 130 2.16 1.55 -9.91
N SER A 131 1.84 2.64 -9.20
CA SER A 131 1.67 3.95 -9.83
C SER A 131 2.94 4.46 -10.54
N ARG A 132 4.11 3.95 -10.15
CA ARG A 132 5.43 4.37 -10.66
C ARG A 132 6.04 3.40 -11.68
N GLU A 133 5.54 2.16 -11.76
CA GLU A 133 6.01 1.16 -12.73
C GLU A 133 6.04 1.65 -14.19
N PRO A 134 5.02 2.39 -14.70
CA PRO A 134 5.01 2.82 -16.09
C PRO A 134 6.18 3.72 -16.49
N LEU A 135 6.78 4.42 -15.52
CA LEU A 135 7.96 5.24 -15.74
C LEU A 135 9.15 4.39 -16.26
N GLY A 136 9.22 3.12 -15.86
CA GLY A 136 10.21 2.18 -16.37
C GLY A 136 10.11 2.00 -17.89
N VAL A 137 8.89 1.87 -18.43
CA VAL A 137 8.69 1.72 -19.88
C VAL A 137 8.94 3.03 -20.61
N ILE A 138 8.40 4.14 -20.08
CA ILE A 138 8.49 5.47 -20.68
C ILE A 138 9.96 5.90 -20.86
N LYS A 139 10.82 5.63 -19.87
CA LYS A 139 12.25 5.95 -19.95
C LYS A 139 13.02 5.20 -21.03
N HIS A 140 12.46 4.12 -21.59
CA HIS A 140 13.07 3.32 -22.64
C HIS A 140 12.47 3.57 -24.03
N VAL A 141 11.61 4.58 -24.19
CA VAL A 141 11.06 4.96 -25.49
C VAL A 141 12.20 5.52 -26.38
N PRO A 142 12.42 4.99 -27.60
CA PRO A 142 13.46 5.48 -28.50
C PRO A 142 13.23 6.94 -28.91
N LYS A 143 14.32 7.69 -29.13
CA LYS A 143 14.26 9.12 -29.46
C LYS A 143 13.51 9.40 -30.76
N GLU A 144 13.52 8.45 -31.68
CA GLU A 144 12.90 8.54 -33.01
C GLU A 144 11.37 8.60 -32.94
N VAL A 145 10.78 8.12 -31.84
CA VAL A 145 9.32 8.08 -31.60
C VAL A 145 8.91 8.94 -30.40
N TYR A 146 9.88 9.63 -29.79
CA TYR A 146 9.66 10.42 -28.59
C TYR A 146 8.90 11.69 -28.96
N CYS A 147 7.69 11.82 -28.43
CA CYS A 147 6.84 13.00 -28.63
C CYS A 147 6.59 13.72 -27.29
N ALA A 148 6.04 14.93 -27.35
CA ALA A 148 5.78 15.75 -26.17
C ALA A 148 4.89 15.04 -25.13
N GLU A 149 3.98 14.18 -25.56
CA GLU A 149 3.11 13.43 -24.65
C GLU A 149 3.86 12.34 -23.87
N VAL A 150 4.91 11.74 -24.44
CA VAL A 150 5.77 10.78 -23.71
C VAL A 150 6.49 11.51 -22.56
N ASP A 151 7.00 12.70 -22.85
CA ASP A 151 7.69 13.53 -21.87
C ASP A 151 6.77 13.99 -20.74
N ARG A 152 5.60 14.53 -21.10
CA ARG A 152 4.56 14.93 -20.16
C ARG A 152 4.14 13.76 -19.28
N PHE A 153 3.91 12.59 -19.87
CA PHE A 153 3.51 11.41 -19.11
C PHE A 153 4.61 10.98 -18.13
N GLY A 154 5.86 10.89 -18.59
CA GLY A 154 6.99 10.55 -17.73
C GLY A 154 7.18 11.54 -16.58
N HIS A 155 7.02 12.84 -16.85
CA HIS A 155 7.10 13.89 -15.84
C HIS A 155 5.97 13.77 -14.80
N GLU A 156 4.73 13.56 -15.25
CA GLU A 156 3.55 13.40 -14.38
C GLU A 156 3.76 12.25 -13.40
N ILE A 157 4.17 11.06 -13.87
CA ILE A 157 4.44 9.90 -13.00
C ILE A 157 5.62 10.16 -12.03
N ALA A 158 6.63 10.90 -12.47
CA ALA A 158 7.82 11.15 -11.65
C ALA A 158 7.56 12.13 -10.51
N VAL A 159 6.64 13.08 -10.71
CA VAL A 159 6.31 14.12 -9.74
C VAL A 159 5.14 13.71 -8.84
N ASP A 160 4.14 13.02 -9.38
CA ASP A 160 2.95 12.65 -8.63
C ASP A 160 3.27 11.61 -7.56
N ASN A 161 2.76 11.85 -6.35
CA ASN A 161 2.84 10.90 -5.26
C ASN A 161 1.48 10.27 -5.00
N VAL A 162 1.16 9.25 -5.77
CA VAL A 162 -0.10 8.52 -5.66
C VAL A 162 0.01 7.48 -4.55
N ALA A 163 -0.74 7.64 -3.46
CA ALA A 163 -0.78 6.68 -2.37
C ALA A 163 -2.10 6.82 -1.60
N LEU A 164 -2.51 5.76 -0.91
CA LEU A 164 -3.50 5.87 0.16
C LEU A 164 -2.85 6.45 1.41
N THR A 165 -3.64 7.12 2.25
CA THR A 165 -3.18 7.90 3.39
C THR A 165 -3.94 7.56 4.66
N GLY A 166 -3.27 7.76 5.80
CA GLY A 166 -3.93 7.82 7.10
C GLY A 166 -4.33 9.26 7.41
N LEU A 167 -5.53 9.68 6.99
CA LEU A 167 -6.03 11.06 7.13
C LEU A 167 -5.02 12.13 6.67
N GLN A 168 -4.28 11.87 5.59
CA GLN A 168 -3.21 12.76 5.08
C GLN A 168 -2.02 12.99 6.03
N TYR A 169 -1.96 12.34 7.21
CA TYR A 169 -0.80 12.43 8.11
C TYR A 169 0.40 11.63 7.60
N PHE A 170 0.15 10.51 6.90
CA PHE A 170 1.18 9.68 6.32
C PHE A 170 0.68 9.01 5.05
N ASN A 171 1.60 8.79 4.11
CA ASN A 171 1.37 8.02 2.90
C ASN A 171 1.76 6.57 3.13
N VAL A 172 0.86 5.65 2.80
CA VAL A 172 1.13 4.21 2.92
C VAL A 172 2.06 3.79 1.79
N THR A 173 3.36 3.75 2.09
CA THR A 173 4.43 3.36 1.16
C THR A 173 5.31 2.29 1.80
N ARG A 174 6.06 1.53 1.00
CA ARG A 174 7.03 0.57 1.54
C ARG A 174 8.08 1.23 2.43
N GLY A 175 8.46 2.47 2.12
CA GLY A 175 9.36 3.28 2.95
C GLY A 175 8.81 3.56 4.36
N LEU A 176 7.51 3.85 4.48
CA LEU A 176 6.87 4.02 5.78
C LEU A 176 6.91 2.72 6.58
N ILE A 177 6.59 1.58 5.95
CA ILE A 177 6.59 0.26 6.59
C ILE A 177 7.97 -0.05 7.19
N LEU A 178 9.03 0.15 6.40
CA LEU A 178 10.40 -0.06 6.84
C LEU A 178 10.80 0.88 7.99
N THR A 179 10.34 2.13 7.94
CA THR A 179 10.61 3.13 8.99
C THR A 179 9.94 2.75 10.31
N VAL A 180 8.67 2.33 10.27
CA VAL A 180 7.94 1.87 11.46
C VAL A 180 8.58 0.60 12.02
N ALA A 181 8.90 -0.38 11.17
CA ALA A 181 9.58 -1.60 11.59
C ALA A 181 10.95 -1.30 12.24
N GLY A 182 11.76 -0.43 11.63
CA GLY A 182 13.04 0.00 12.19
C GLY A 182 12.90 0.73 13.53
N THR A 183 11.87 1.57 13.67
CA THR A 183 11.56 2.27 14.94
C THR A 183 11.21 1.27 16.05
N ILE A 184 10.34 0.30 15.77
CA ILE A 184 9.98 -0.75 16.73
C ILE A 184 11.23 -1.52 17.16
N VAL A 185 12.06 -1.95 16.21
CA VAL A 185 13.31 -2.68 16.53
C VAL A 185 14.28 -1.83 17.35
N THR A 186 14.33 -0.51 17.12
CA THR A 186 15.27 0.38 17.83
C THR A 186 14.85 0.68 19.27
N TYR A 187 13.54 0.75 19.55
CA TYR A 187 13.03 1.19 20.85
C TYR A 187 12.46 0.07 21.72
N GLU A 188 12.03 -1.04 21.14
CA GLU A 188 11.30 -2.11 21.85
C GLU A 188 12.09 -3.44 21.95
N LEU A 189 13.22 -3.57 21.23
CA LEU A 189 14.11 -4.74 21.24
C LEU A 189 15.53 -4.32 21.66
#